data_AF-A0AAV7AL21-F1
#
_entry.id   AF-A0AAV7AL21-F1
#
_cell.length_a   1.000
_cell.length_b   1.000
_cell.length_c   1.000
_cell.angle_alpha   90.00
_cell.angle_beta   90.00
_cell.angle_gamma   90.00
#
_symmetry.space_group_name_H-M   'P 1'
#
loop_
_entity.id
_entity.type
_entity.pdbx_description
1 polymer ?
#
loop_
_entity_poly.entity_id
_entity_poly.type
_entity_poly.pdbx_seq_one_letter_code
_entity_poly.pdbx_strand_id
1 'polypeptide(L)'
;MALTVVFTGCFTVTNKEDLRKISSTWIWTGGKEKHASGFVCIQEGAAIRPVVTFNPNYKKIFTTERMTMTCDVGSTIGEGMDYIWYKDNSPVHNGKSYTIQDARTSDSGNYQCQTRPGEISDPVTLGVSDGYVILQTPLYVYEGDNINIRCHHYPRYSAGQTIFYKDNEVLIDWGDDAEYNIINVTRTTAGTYRCGKVVSYQYEDETSVSVEELFQTPTISVTPHPVFRNDNVTLRCETRLPPPRQKTRLHFTFYREGRMVQGFGVSDIYEVYNVQLEDSGNYSCEVETTDKRVRKKSAERLIQIQELFSHPNITVTHDVYEGDPMTLTCDTTLSQDINHKDVQFSFYRDGRMVQGFNSSNKYEVHSAQLEDPGNYTCEVKSSKNPTRKRSNEYNISVKELFSPPILRSSREGDNVMMSCDTVLTKQRPRTQLQYSFYRDGQNVQRFNSSNKYEVQFIEMENSTFTCEIQTSDSRVRKRSQDLRLPGSMFLYIIVSVGSGLLLLIIIIISIVSYKCHQRKSSANNPQPTPAFDMTHRKKNHLPKDKKPENDCKVENSKAKRKVRVSQDSPSSNNIYENLNS
;
A
#
# COMPACT_ATOMS: atom_id res chain seq x y z
N MET A 1 11.31 -16.78 -24.55
CA MET A 1 11.06 -15.40 -25.01
C MET A 1 12.15 -14.53 -24.43
N ALA A 2 12.80 -13.66 -25.21
CA ALA A 2 13.86 -12.78 -24.70
C ALA A 2 13.24 -11.44 -24.27
N LEU A 3 13.60 -10.96 -23.07
CA LEU A 3 13.10 -9.68 -22.56
C LEU A 3 13.74 -8.52 -23.35
N THR A 4 12.92 -7.62 -23.89
CA THR A 4 13.39 -6.37 -24.47
C THR A 4 13.33 -5.28 -23.40
N VAL A 5 14.46 -5.03 -22.73
CA VAL A 5 14.55 -3.99 -21.68
C VAL A 5 14.71 -2.63 -22.36
N VAL A 6 13.62 -1.87 -22.42
CA VAL A 6 13.61 -0.50 -22.95
C VAL A 6 14.02 0.46 -21.84
N PHE A 7 15.29 0.86 -21.81
CA PHE A 7 15.73 1.97 -20.96
C PHE A 7 15.18 3.29 -21.53
N THR A 8 14.25 3.90 -20.80
CA THR A 8 13.82 5.28 -21.00
C THR A 8 14.39 6.13 -19.86
N GLY A 9 15.22 7.12 -20.23
CA GLY A 9 15.84 8.04 -19.28
C GLY A 9 16.12 9.36 -19.97
N CYS A 10 15.64 10.46 -19.39
CA CYS A 10 15.97 11.81 -19.86
C CYS A 10 17.27 12.26 -19.20
N PHE A 11 18.18 12.83 -19.99
CA PHE A 11 19.44 13.40 -19.53
C PHE A 11 19.48 14.88 -19.91
N THR A 12 19.72 15.75 -18.93
CA THR A 12 19.98 17.18 -19.16
C THR A 12 21.43 17.35 -19.61
N VAL A 13 21.64 17.70 -20.88
CA VAL A 13 22.97 17.93 -21.46
C VAL A 13 23.23 19.43 -21.55
N THR A 14 24.16 19.95 -20.75
CA THR A 14 24.42 21.40 -20.62
C THR A 14 25.60 21.90 -21.46
N ASN A 15 26.37 21.01 -22.10
CA ASN A 15 27.51 21.38 -22.95
C ASN A 15 27.52 20.55 -24.26
N LYS A 16 27.93 21.21 -25.34
CA LYS A 16 28.07 20.64 -26.69
C LYS A 16 29.16 19.56 -26.79
N GLU A 17 30.10 19.52 -25.83
CA GLU A 17 31.14 18.49 -25.77
C GLU A 17 30.63 17.13 -25.26
N ASP A 18 29.67 17.09 -24.35
CA ASP A 18 29.16 15.83 -23.79
C ASP A 18 28.36 15.01 -24.82
N LEU A 19 27.85 15.66 -25.87
CA LEU A 19 27.30 15.00 -27.06
C LEU A 19 28.29 14.01 -27.70
N ARG A 20 29.60 14.30 -27.68
CA ARG A 20 30.64 13.38 -28.20
C ARG A 20 30.87 12.17 -27.30
N LYS A 21 30.67 12.30 -25.98
CA LYS A 21 30.78 11.18 -25.02
C LYS A 21 29.58 10.23 -25.16
N ILE A 22 28.36 10.78 -25.30
CA ILE A 22 27.15 9.98 -25.53
C ILE A 22 27.25 9.23 -26.88
N SER A 23 27.85 9.84 -27.91
CA SER A 23 28.02 9.27 -29.25
C SER A 23 29.04 8.12 -29.38
N SER A 24 29.79 7.75 -28.33
CA SER A 24 30.99 6.90 -28.47
C SER A 24 31.03 5.61 -27.64
N THR A 25 29.96 5.26 -26.91
CA THR A 25 29.94 4.07 -26.02
C THR A 25 29.61 2.76 -26.76
N TRP A 26 30.50 2.31 -27.65
CA TRP A 26 30.33 1.07 -28.43
C TRP A 26 30.73 -0.19 -27.64
N ILE A 27 29.77 -0.84 -26.98
CA ILE A 27 30.00 -2.15 -26.34
C ILE A 27 30.02 -3.26 -27.40
N TRP A 28 31.20 -3.79 -27.69
CA TRP A 28 31.39 -4.91 -28.62
C TRP A 28 31.11 -6.26 -27.96
N THR A 29 29.93 -6.83 -28.21
CA THR A 29 29.67 -8.27 -28.11
C THR A 29 29.13 -8.75 -29.45
N GLY A 30 29.89 -9.60 -30.15
CA GLY A 30 29.66 -9.86 -31.57
C GLY A 30 28.39 -10.66 -31.89
N GLY A 31 27.71 -10.29 -32.98
CA GLY A 31 26.71 -11.15 -33.64
C GLY A 31 25.39 -10.48 -34.03
N LYS A 32 25.35 -9.97 -35.28
CA LYS A 32 24.17 -9.46 -36.01
C LYS A 32 23.61 -8.11 -35.54
N GLU A 33 23.54 -7.18 -36.50
CA GLU A 33 22.97 -5.85 -36.33
C GLU A 33 21.46 -5.89 -36.04
N LYS A 34 21.01 -5.01 -35.14
CA LYS A 34 19.59 -4.64 -34.98
C LYS A 34 19.50 -3.16 -34.66
N HIS A 35 18.79 -2.41 -35.49
CA HIS A 35 18.56 -0.99 -35.27
C HIS A 35 17.59 -0.76 -34.08
N ALA A 36 18.11 -0.25 -32.97
CA ALA A 36 17.32 0.31 -31.90
C ALA A 36 17.15 1.82 -32.13
N SER A 37 15.98 2.24 -32.61
CA SER A 37 15.67 3.67 -32.76
C SER A 37 15.08 4.19 -31.45
N GLY A 38 15.90 4.89 -30.66
CA GLY A 38 15.50 5.54 -29.41
C GLY A 38 15.41 7.05 -29.60
N PHE A 39 14.26 7.64 -29.26
CA PHE A 39 14.11 9.10 -29.26
C PHE A 39 14.72 9.70 -27.99
N VAL A 40 15.78 10.49 -28.15
CA VAL A 40 16.38 11.25 -27.04
C VAL A 40 15.71 12.62 -26.96
N CYS A 41 14.84 12.80 -25.97
CA CYS A 41 14.26 14.10 -25.66
C CYS A 41 15.29 14.95 -24.91
N ILE A 42 15.96 15.86 -25.63
CA ILE A 42 16.79 16.89 -25.01
C ILE A 42 15.85 17.96 -24.44
N GLN A 43 15.77 18.06 -23.10
CA GLN A 43 15.25 19.24 -22.44
C GLN A 43 16.32 20.33 -22.54
N GLU A 44 16.07 21.33 -23.39
CA GLU A 44 16.92 22.51 -23.50
C GLU A 44 16.82 23.30 -22.18
N GLY A 45 17.90 23.28 -21.40
CA GLY A 45 17.94 23.94 -20.10
C GLY A 45 17.75 25.45 -20.25
N ALA A 46 16.88 26.04 -19.42
CA ALA A 46 16.53 27.45 -19.51
C ALA A 46 17.79 28.33 -19.61
N ALA A 47 17.91 29.08 -20.71
CA ALA A 47 19.09 29.86 -21.02
C ALA A 47 19.35 30.90 -19.91
N ILE A 48 20.61 30.97 -19.45
CA ILE A 48 20.95 31.82 -18.31
C ILE A 48 20.94 33.28 -18.77
N ARG A 49 20.08 34.08 -18.13
CA ARG A 49 20.08 35.55 -18.23
C ARG A 49 21.05 36.13 -17.19
N PRO A 50 22.11 36.84 -17.63
CA PRO A 50 23.02 37.53 -16.71
C PRO A 50 22.42 38.83 -16.17
N VAL A 51 22.99 39.33 -15.08
CA VAL A 51 22.62 40.61 -14.43
C VAL A 51 23.80 41.58 -14.51
N VAL A 52 23.58 42.80 -14.99
CA VAL A 52 24.60 43.86 -14.95
C VAL A 52 24.60 44.52 -13.57
N THR A 53 25.79 44.70 -12.99
CA THR A 53 25.98 45.42 -11.73
C THR A 53 26.98 46.55 -11.92
N PHE A 54 26.78 47.68 -11.23
CA PHE A 54 27.66 48.85 -11.29
C PHE A 54 28.46 49.01 -9.99
N ASN A 55 29.72 49.41 -10.12
CA ASN A 55 30.61 49.77 -9.02
C ASN A 55 31.34 51.09 -9.36
N PRO A 56 30.98 52.23 -8.72
CA PRO A 56 29.98 52.38 -7.66
C PRO A 56 28.54 52.08 -8.14
N ASN A 57 27.64 51.72 -7.23
CA ASN A 57 26.24 51.39 -7.56
C ASN A 57 25.40 52.66 -7.79
N TYR A 58 25.66 53.39 -8.88
CA TYR A 58 24.95 54.63 -9.22
C TYR A 58 24.61 54.72 -10.71
N LYS A 59 23.36 55.12 -11.03
CA LYS A 59 22.87 55.33 -12.41
C LYS A 59 23.47 56.56 -13.12
N LYS A 60 23.95 57.55 -12.36
CA LYS A 60 24.56 58.80 -12.87
C LYS A 60 25.97 58.98 -12.29
N ILE A 61 26.92 59.38 -13.15
CA ILE A 61 28.29 59.79 -12.80
C ILE A 61 28.68 61.08 -13.54
N PHE A 62 29.74 61.75 -13.10
CA PHE A 62 30.34 62.86 -13.83
C PHE A 62 31.37 62.40 -14.87
N THR A 63 31.68 63.27 -15.81
CA THR A 63 32.88 63.11 -16.65
C THR A 63 34.14 63.07 -15.80
N THR A 64 35.16 62.34 -16.27
CA THR A 64 36.40 61.99 -15.54
C THR A 64 36.24 61.08 -14.31
N GLU A 65 35.01 60.68 -13.92
CA GLU A 65 34.85 59.60 -12.94
C GLU A 65 35.11 58.22 -13.55
N ARG A 66 35.50 57.27 -12.69
CA ARG A 66 35.72 55.87 -13.03
C ARG A 66 34.49 55.03 -12.65
N MET A 67 34.09 54.14 -13.55
CA MET A 67 32.99 53.18 -13.34
C MET A 67 33.39 51.79 -13.82
N THR A 68 33.17 50.76 -12.99
CA THR A 68 33.29 49.35 -13.40
C THR A 68 31.90 48.70 -13.41
N MET A 69 31.54 48.14 -14.55
CA MET A 69 30.34 47.32 -14.74
C MET A 69 30.74 45.85 -14.71
N THR A 70 29.99 45.00 -14.01
CA THR A 70 30.25 43.55 -13.91
C THR A 70 29.03 42.74 -14.27
N CYS A 71 29.25 41.73 -15.12
CA CYS A 71 28.23 40.77 -15.56
C CYS A 71 28.19 39.62 -14.55
N ASP A 72 27.20 39.63 -13.66
CA ASP A 72 26.98 38.56 -12.69
C ASP A 72 26.12 37.45 -13.32
N VAL A 73 26.54 36.21 -13.11
CA VAL A 73 25.80 35.00 -13.47
C VAL A 73 25.70 34.12 -12.24
N GLY A 74 24.57 33.42 -12.10
CA GLY A 74 24.33 32.51 -10.98
C GLY A 74 25.49 31.54 -10.76
N SER A 75 25.79 31.22 -9.51
CA SER A 75 27.04 30.60 -9.06
C SER A 75 27.31 29.15 -9.53
N THR A 76 26.60 28.66 -10.54
CA THR A 76 26.71 27.31 -11.09
C THR A 76 27.64 27.18 -12.30
N ILE A 77 27.97 28.26 -13.01
CA ILE A 77 28.83 28.22 -14.22
C ILE A 77 29.91 29.31 -14.15
N GLY A 78 30.96 29.05 -13.34
CA GLY A 78 31.98 30.05 -13.00
C GLY A 78 33.15 30.19 -13.99
N GLU A 79 33.48 29.15 -14.74
CA GLU A 79 34.74 29.05 -15.50
C GLU A 79 34.48 28.77 -16.99
N GLY A 80 35.24 29.42 -17.87
CA GLY A 80 35.23 29.15 -19.33
C GLY A 80 34.16 29.84 -20.18
N MET A 81 33.26 30.65 -19.61
CA MET A 81 32.23 31.37 -20.39
C MET A 81 32.81 32.60 -21.12
N ASP A 82 32.46 32.77 -22.40
CA ASP A 82 32.72 34.01 -23.16
C ASP A 82 31.71 35.09 -22.75
N TYR A 83 32.20 36.29 -22.40
CA TYR A 83 31.40 37.46 -22.02
C TYR A 83 31.52 38.56 -23.07
N ILE A 84 30.40 39.12 -23.54
CA ILE A 84 30.37 40.27 -24.44
C ILE A 84 29.46 41.36 -23.87
N TRP A 85 29.95 42.60 -23.86
CA TRP A 85 29.20 43.79 -23.50
C TRP A 85 28.67 44.49 -24.73
N TYR A 86 27.45 45.00 -24.61
CA TYR A 86 26.78 45.80 -25.61
C TYR A 86 26.46 47.17 -25.01
N LYS A 87 26.69 48.23 -25.79
CA LYS A 87 26.18 49.59 -25.54
C LYS A 87 25.26 49.94 -26.69
N ASP A 88 24.02 50.32 -26.40
CA ASP A 88 23.02 50.72 -27.39
C ASP A 88 22.88 49.67 -28.53
N ASN A 89 22.77 48.40 -28.13
CA ASN A 89 22.77 47.18 -28.96
C ASN A 89 24.06 46.88 -29.77
N SER A 90 25.10 47.71 -29.68
CA SER A 90 26.38 47.52 -30.38
C SER A 90 27.44 46.89 -29.46
N PRO A 91 28.22 45.88 -29.89
CA PRO A 91 29.23 45.27 -29.04
C PRO A 91 30.41 46.22 -28.78
N VAL A 92 30.82 46.36 -27.50
CA VAL A 92 31.85 47.33 -27.08
C VAL A 92 33.02 46.73 -26.30
N HIS A 93 32.86 45.57 -25.65
CA HIS A 93 33.92 44.97 -24.83
C HIS A 93 33.73 43.45 -24.67
N ASN A 94 34.84 42.72 -24.51
CA ASN A 94 34.84 41.28 -24.22
C ASN A 94 35.49 41.04 -22.85
N GLY A 95 34.82 40.31 -21.97
CA GLY A 95 35.28 40.03 -20.60
C GLY A 95 34.20 40.25 -19.54
N LYS A 96 34.35 39.61 -18.36
CA LYS A 96 33.31 39.61 -17.30
C LYS A 96 32.99 40.98 -16.72
N SER A 97 33.94 41.92 -16.77
CA SER A 97 33.76 43.29 -16.29
C SER A 97 34.30 44.30 -17.29
N TYR A 98 33.51 45.32 -17.60
CA TYR A 98 33.89 46.46 -18.43
C TYR A 98 34.19 47.67 -17.53
N THR A 99 35.27 48.41 -17.77
CA THR A 99 35.64 49.57 -16.95
C THR A 99 35.89 50.80 -17.81
N ILE A 100 35.17 51.87 -17.49
CA ILE A 100 35.41 53.23 -17.98
C ILE A 100 36.35 53.89 -16.97
N GLN A 101 37.53 54.33 -17.40
CA GLN A 101 38.52 54.97 -16.51
C GLN A 101 38.27 56.48 -16.37
N ASP A 102 38.12 57.17 -17.50
CA ASP A 102 37.86 58.62 -17.59
C ASP A 102 36.54 58.84 -18.35
N ALA A 103 35.41 58.86 -17.63
CA ALA A 103 34.09 58.91 -18.27
C ALA A 103 33.85 60.18 -19.10
N ARG A 104 33.09 60.03 -20.19
CA ARG A 104 32.71 61.09 -21.13
C ARG A 104 31.19 61.09 -21.32
N THR A 105 30.60 62.22 -21.70
CA THR A 105 29.16 62.31 -22.00
C THR A 105 28.72 61.33 -23.09
N SER A 106 29.61 60.98 -24.03
CA SER A 106 29.45 59.93 -25.05
C SER A 106 29.25 58.51 -24.51
N ASP A 107 29.66 58.26 -23.27
CA ASP A 107 29.55 56.95 -22.62
C ASP A 107 28.16 56.76 -21.99
N SER A 108 27.31 57.81 -21.96
CA SER A 108 25.89 57.69 -21.62
C SER A 108 25.18 56.76 -22.60
N GLY A 109 24.37 55.82 -22.12
CA GLY A 109 23.64 54.88 -22.96
C GLY A 109 23.12 53.65 -22.22
N ASN A 110 22.50 52.73 -22.94
CA ASN A 110 21.98 51.48 -22.41
C ASN A 110 23.02 50.37 -22.54
N TYR A 111 23.45 49.83 -21.40
CA TYR A 111 24.42 48.75 -21.31
C TYR A 111 23.75 47.40 -21.05
N GLN A 112 24.25 46.37 -21.71
CA GLN A 112 23.86 44.97 -21.54
C GLN A 112 25.10 44.08 -21.57
N CYS A 113 25.02 42.89 -20.97
CA CYS A 113 26.02 41.84 -21.16
C CYS A 113 25.37 40.52 -21.62
N GLN A 114 26.09 39.74 -22.43
CA GLN A 114 25.75 38.37 -22.77
C GLN A 114 26.88 37.46 -22.32
N THR A 115 26.56 36.35 -21.67
CA THR A 115 27.45 35.17 -21.63
C THR A 115 27.08 34.23 -22.77
N ARG A 116 28.01 33.73 -23.57
CA ARG A 116 27.71 32.75 -24.63
C ARG A 116 27.90 31.32 -24.13
N PRO A 117 26.97 30.38 -24.40
CA PRO A 117 25.80 30.48 -25.30
C PRO A 117 24.47 30.88 -24.62
N GLY A 118 24.49 31.62 -23.51
CA GLY A 118 23.30 32.11 -22.79
C GLY A 118 22.66 33.39 -23.37
N GLU A 119 21.71 33.94 -22.61
CA GLU A 119 20.94 35.12 -23.01
C GLU A 119 21.73 36.42 -22.82
N ILE A 120 21.20 37.50 -23.40
CA ILE A 120 21.59 38.88 -23.09
C ILE A 120 20.83 39.35 -21.83
N SER A 121 21.48 40.15 -20.98
CA SER A 121 20.86 40.78 -19.83
C SER A 121 19.74 41.74 -20.24
N ASP A 122 18.89 42.07 -19.27
CA ASP A 122 18.04 43.26 -19.40
C ASP A 122 18.93 44.53 -19.47
N PRO A 123 18.50 45.60 -20.18
CA PRO A 123 19.29 46.80 -20.38
C PRO A 123 19.31 47.70 -19.15
N VAL A 124 20.47 48.28 -18.85
CA VAL A 124 20.66 49.23 -17.75
C VAL A 124 21.25 50.55 -18.27
N THR A 125 20.58 51.67 -17.99
CA THR A 125 21.01 52.99 -18.44
C THR A 125 22.09 53.57 -17.53
N LEU A 126 23.21 53.98 -18.11
CA LEU A 126 24.21 54.84 -17.48
C LEU A 126 24.04 56.27 -18.02
N GLY A 127 23.98 57.26 -17.14
CA GLY A 127 24.12 58.68 -17.49
C GLY A 127 25.48 59.22 -17.08
N VAL A 128 26.18 59.90 -18.00
CA VAL A 128 27.42 60.63 -17.72
C VAL A 128 27.20 62.11 -18.00
N SER A 129 27.38 62.95 -16.97
CA SER A 129 27.14 64.40 -17.05
C SER A 129 28.43 65.21 -16.92
N ASP A 130 28.48 66.37 -17.58
CA ASP A 130 29.45 67.44 -17.38
C ASP A 130 28.83 68.67 -16.67
N GLY A 131 27.61 68.52 -16.13
CA GLY A 131 26.93 69.54 -15.33
C GLY A 131 27.53 69.77 -13.94
N TYR A 132 26.93 70.69 -13.18
CA TYR A 132 27.42 71.11 -11.87
C TYR A 132 27.04 70.14 -10.73
N VAL A 133 25.86 69.52 -10.81
CA VAL A 133 25.23 68.68 -9.78
C VAL A 133 24.57 67.48 -10.47
N ILE A 134 24.65 66.29 -9.85
CA ILE A 134 23.89 65.10 -10.22
C ILE A 134 23.33 64.38 -8.99
N LEU A 135 22.18 63.76 -9.16
CA LEU A 135 21.51 62.92 -8.19
C LEU A 135 21.85 61.45 -8.47
N GLN A 136 22.76 60.90 -7.68
CA GLN A 136 23.21 59.52 -7.80
C GLN A 136 22.27 58.60 -7.01
N THR A 137 21.62 57.66 -7.70
CA THR A 137 20.71 56.65 -7.12
C THR A 137 21.13 55.23 -7.52
N PRO A 138 20.88 54.20 -6.68
CA PRO A 138 21.17 52.81 -7.00
C PRO A 138 20.54 52.30 -8.29
N LEU A 139 21.18 51.28 -8.88
CA LEU A 139 20.74 50.65 -10.12
C LEU A 139 19.40 49.89 -9.94
N TYR A 140 19.36 48.95 -9.00
CA TYR A 140 18.16 48.22 -8.59
C TYR A 140 17.81 48.56 -7.14
N VAL A 141 16.51 48.66 -6.84
CA VAL A 141 16.00 48.89 -5.48
C VAL A 141 14.82 47.95 -5.25
N TYR A 142 14.88 47.16 -4.18
CA TYR A 142 13.87 46.20 -3.78
C TYR A 142 13.27 46.54 -2.42
N GLU A 143 12.06 46.04 -2.16
CA GLU A 143 11.49 45.97 -0.81
C GLU A 143 12.53 45.42 0.20
N GLY A 144 12.69 46.10 1.33
CA GLY A 144 13.66 45.77 2.38
C GLY A 144 15.10 46.26 2.17
N ASP A 145 15.42 46.90 1.05
CA ASP A 145 16.74 47.50 0.87
C ASP A 145 17.04 48.62 1.88
N ASN A 146 18.32 48.86 2.10
CA ASN A 146 18.79 50.16 2.58
C ASN A 146 19.50 50.83 1.39
N ILE A 147 19.11 52.06 1.04
CA ILE A 147 19.69 52.81 -0.08
C ILE A 147 20.26 54.14 0.39
N ASN A 148 21.34 54.56 -0.27
CA ASN A 148 21.90 55.90 -0.17
C ASN A 148 21.63 56.63 -1.49
N ILE A 149 21.06 57.84 -1.40
CA ILE A 149 20.79 58.74 -2.51
C ILE A 149 21.67 59.97 -2.32
N ARG A 150 22.49 60.30 -3.32
CA ARG A 150 23.62 61.22 -3.16
C ARG A 150 23.55 62.41 -4.13
N CYS A 151 23.47 63.62 -3.59
CA CYS A 151 23.53 64.87 -4.35
C CYS A 151 24.99 65.28 -4.55
N HIS A 152 25.61 64.70 -5.58
CA HIS A 152 27.02 64.87 -5.90
C HIS A 152 27.23 66.14 -6.74
N HIS A 153 28.40 66.77 -6.58
CA HIS A 153 28.78 67.99 -7.31
C HIS A 153 30.11 67.77 -8.04
N TYR A 154 30.33 68.49 -9.14
CA TYR A 154 31.50 68.26 -9.98
C TYR A 154 32.80 68.50 -9.18
N PRO A 155 33.76 67.55 -9.11
CA PRO A 155 34.91 67.61 -8.17
C PRO A 155 35.88 68.80 -8.27
N ARG A 156 35.68 69.72 -9.22
CA ARG A 156 36.47 70.96 -9.37
C ARG A 156 35.86 72.16 -8.65
N TYR A 157 34.66 72.04 -8.09
CA TYR A 157 34.00 73.09 -7.32
C TYR A 157 33.94 72.71 -5.85
N SER A 158 33.90 73.71 -4.97
CA SER A 158 33.41 73.53 -3.60
C SER A 158 31.91 73.76 -3.58
N ALA A 159 31.16 72.89 -2.91
CA ALA A 159 29.73 73.04 -2.70
C ALA A 159 29.41 73.25 -1.22
N GLY A 160 28.32 73.97 -0.96
CA GLY A 160 27.71 74.11 0.36
C GLY A 160 26.48 73.21 0.51
N GLN A 161 25.47 73.75 1.21
CA GLN A 161 24.27 73.04 1.64
C GLN A 161 23.50 72.34 0.52
N THR A 162 22.87 71.22 0.90
CA THR A 162 22.02 70.36 0.07
C THR A 162 20.56 70.42 0.52
N ILE A 163 19.64 70.49 -0.43
CA ILE A 163 18.21 70.29 -0.22
C ILE A 163 17.75 69.05 -0.99
N PHE A 164 16.92 68.21 -0.39
CA PHE A 164 16.35 67.01 -1.01
C PHE A 164 14.83 67.07 -1.04
N TYR A 165 14.24 66.60 -2.14
CA TYR A 165 12.80 66.50 -2.34
C TYR A 165 12.40 65.08 -2.78
N LYS A 166 11.18 64.67 -2.45
CA LYS A 166 10.46 63.54 -3.05
C LYS A 166 9.06 64.02 -3.45
N ASP A 167 8.70 63.80 -4.71
CA ASP A 167 7.38 64.15 -5.27
C ASP A 167 6.95 65.62 -5.01
N ASN A 168 7.95 66.52 -4.97
CA ASN A 168 7.91 67.94 -4.60
C ASN A 168 7.82 68.29 -3.10
N GLU A 169 7.66 67.32 -2.20
CA GLU A 169 7.77 67.54 -0.75
C GLU A 169 9.26 67.57 -0.33
N VAL A 170 9.61 68.44 0.63
CA VAL A 170 10.98 68.55 1.16
C VAL A 170 11.26 67.40 2.14
N LEU A 171 12.35 66.66 1.89
CA LEU A 171 12.84 65.58 2.76
C LEU A 171 13.91 66.07 3.75
N ILE A 172 14.84 66.88 3.26
CA ILE A 172 15.91 67.53 4.04
C ILE A 172 16.01 68.96 3.53
N ASP A 173 15.91 69.92 4.44
CA ASP A 173 16.05 71.35 4.16
C ASP A 173 17.48 71.81 4.47
N TRP A 174 18.20 72.28 3.45
CA TRP A 174 19.55 72.87 3.49
C TRP A 174 20.55 72.28 4.51
N GLY A 175 20.71 70.95 4.51
CA GLY A 175 21.70 70.25 5.34
C GLY A 175 23.12 70.27 4.74
N ASP A 176 24.14 70.14 5.59
CA ASP A 176 25.55 70.06 5.14
C ASP A 176 25.91 68.71 4.50
N ASP A 177 25.12 67.66 4.75
CA ASP A 177 25.33 66.33 4.16
C ASP A 177 24.99 66.32 2.66
N ALA A 178 25.74 65.55 1.88
CA ALA A 178 25.48 65.31 0.47
C ALA A 178 24.65 64.04 0.22
N GLU A 179 24.41 63.23 1.25
CA GLU A 179 23.87 61.87 1.16
C GLU A 179 22.59 61.70 2.02
N TYR A 180 21.62 60.95 1.49
CA TYR A 180 20.38 60.63 2.17
C TYR A 180 20.20 59.12 2.25
N ASN A 181 20.20 58.59 3.48
CA ASN A 181 20.14 57.16 3.75
C ASN A 181 18.71 56.73 4.12
N ILE A 182 18.07 55.96 3.23
CA ILE A 182 16.73 55.40 3.43
C ILE A 182 16.87 53.94 3.86
N ILE A 183 16.33 53.60 5.03
CA ILE A 183 16.41 52.27 5.64
C ILE A 183 15.08 51.54 5.47
N ASN A 184 15.13 50.23 5.17
CA ASN A 184 13.97 49.37 5.00
C ASN A 184 12.95 49.90 3.97
N VAL A 185 13.42 50.09 2.73
CA VAL A 185 12.66 50.60 1.59
C VAL A 185 11.36 49.82 1.36
N THR A 186 10.28 50.54 1.04
CA THR A 186 8.96 49.95 0.70
C THR A 186 8.44 50.53 -0.62
N ARG A 187 7.32 50.01 -1.14
CA ARG A 187 6.72 50.53 -2.39
C ARG A 187 6.33 52.02 -2.32
N THR A 188 6.05 52.60 -1.15
CA THR A 188 5.77 54.04 -1.01
C THR A 188 7.03 54.91 -1.07
N THR A 189 8.21 54.32 -0.92
CA THR A 189 9.50 54.97 -1.16
C THR A 189 9.72 55.26 -2.65
N ALA A 190 9.01 54.57 -3.56
CA ALA A 190 9.03 54.92 -4.97
C ALA A 190 8.47 56.33 -5.22
N GLY A 191 9.00 57.02 -6.23
CA GLY A 191 8.65 58.40 -6.54
C GLY A 191 9.76 59.11 -7.32
N THR A 192 9.56 60.39 -7.61
CA THR A 192 10.55 61.26 -8.23
C THR A 192 11.33 62.01 -7.16
N TYR A 193 12.64 61.79 -7.13
CA TYR A 193 13.56 62.45 -6.21
C TYR A 193 14.29 63.56 -6.95
N ARG A 194 14.37 64.75 -6.33
CA ARG A 194 15.13 65.90 -6.82
C ARG A 194 16.08 66.34 -5.71
N CYS A 195 17.29 66.74 -6.06
CA CYS A 195 18.19 67.40 -5.12
C CYS A 195 18.63 68.75 -5.67
N GLY A 196 18.79 69.71 -4.77
CA GLY A 196 19.41 71.00 -5.04
C GLY A 196 20.67 71.16 -4.19
N LYS A 197 21.68 71.84 -4.72
CA LYS A 197 22.95 72.07 -4.03
C LYS A 197 23.52 73.43 -4.39
N VAL A 198 23.96 74.17 -3.38
CA VAL A 198 24.64 75.46 -3.57
C VAL A 198 26.07 75.21 -4.04
N VAL A 199 26.42 75.70 -5.22
CA VAL A 199 27.80 75.80 -5.71
C VAL A 199 28.12 77.29 -5.84
N SER A 200 28.27 77.84 -7.05
CA SER A 200 28.23 79.31 -7.27
C SER A 200 26.79 79.85 -7.30
N TYR A 201 25.83 78.98 -7.63
CA TYR A 201 24.38 79.19 -7.63
C TYR A 201 23.72 77.89 -7.12
N GLN A 202 22.41 77.90 -6.91
CA GLN A 202 21.63 76.67 -6.72
C GLN A 202 21.55 75.92 -8.07
N TYR A 203 22.07 74.70 -8.10
CA TYR A 203 21.90 73.76 -9.21
C TYR A 203 21.15 72.53 -8.73
N GLU A 204 20.37 71.92 -9.62
CA GLU A 204 19.49 70.81 -9.28
C GLU A 204 19.60 69.67 -10.30
N ASP A 205 19.32 68.44 -9.86
CA ASP A 205 19.12 67.28 -10.72
C ASP A 205 18.02 66.37 -10.15
N GLU A 206 17.34 65.65 -11.04
CA GLU A 206 16.15 64.85 -10.75
C GLU A 206 16.25 63.43 -11.34
N THR A 207 15.68 62.45 -10.65
CA THR A 207 15.54 61.08 -11.14
C THR A 207 14.43 60.32 -10.40
N SER A 208 13.72 59.44 -11.11
CA SER A 208 12.71 58.58 -10.48
C SER A 208 13.32 57.30 -9.90
N VAL A 209 12.98 57.00 -8.66
CA VAL A 209 13.37 55.75 -7.98
C VAL A 209 12.19 54.80 -8.04
N SER A 210 12.37 53.70 -8.77
CA SER A 210 11.45 52.57 -8.84
C SER A 210 11.81 51.53 -7.77
N VAL A 211 10.86 51.12 -6.94
CA VAL A 211 11.02 50.02 -5.97
C VAL A 211 10.33 48.76 -6.50
N GLU A 212 11.08 47.68 -6.65
CA GLU A 212 10.59 46.36 -7.05
C GLU A 212 10.23 45.48 -5.83
N GLU A 213 9.41 44.46 -6.06
CA GLU A 213 9.06 43.46 -5.05
C GLU A 213 10.18 42.42 -4.91
N LEU A 214 10.68 42.20 -3.68
CA LEU A 214 11.80 41.29 -3.44
C LEU A 214 11.42 39.82 -3.67
N PHE A 215 10.19 39.45 -3.36
CA PHE A 215 9.57 38.17 -3.73
C PHE A 215 8.04 38.29 -3.60
N GLN A 216 7.31 37.58 -4.44
CA GLN A 216 5.84 37.52 -4.38
C GLN A 216 5.35 36.78 -3.12
N THR A 217 4.15 37.13 -2.65
CA THR A 217 3.43 36.40 -1.59
C THR A 217 3.47 34.89 -1.84
N PRO A 218 3.96 34.07 -0.89
CA PRO A 218 4.22 32.66 -1.13
C PRO A 218 2.93 31.84 -1.30
N THR A 219 3.04 30.69 -1.96
CA THR A 219 1.92 29.76 -2.20
C THR A 219 2.26 28.34 -1.71
N ILE A 220 1.32 27.68 -1.02
CA ILE A 220 1.49 26.27 -0.66
C ILE A 220 1.13 25.34 -1.82
N SER A 221 2.11 24.52 -2.22
CA SER A 221 1.87 23.26 -2.94
C SER A 221 1.98 22.06 -1.98
N VAL A 222 1.40 20.94 -2.40
CA VAL A 222 1.25 19.71 -1.60
C VAL A 222 1.40 18.50 -2.51
N THR A 223 2.23 17.54 -2.09
CA THR A 223 2.51 16.30 -2.81
C THR A 223 2.45 15.12 -1.85
N PRO A 224 1.72 14.03 -2.14
CA PRO A 224 0.80 13.85 -3.27
C PRO A 224 -0.45 14.75 -3.18
N HIS A 225 -1.20 14.84 -4.27
CA HIS A 225 -2.55 15.42 -4.26
C HIS A 225 -3.45 14.64 -5.23
N PRO A 226 -4.67 14.21 -4.82
CA PRO A 226 -5.25 14.29 -3.47
C PRO A 226 -4.42 13.51 -2.41
N VAL A 227 -4.75 13.70 -1.14
CA VAL A 227 -4.06 13.09 0.00
C VAL A 227 -4.95 12.02 0.64
N PHE A 228 -4.39 10.84 0.91
CA PHE A 228 -5.06 9.74 1.59
C PHE A 228 -4.44 9.43 2.95
N ARG A 229 -5.22 8.83 3.85
CA ARG A 229 -4.74 8.32 5.13
C ARG A 229 -3.54 7.36 4.90
N ASN A 230 -2.51 7.52 5.72
CA ASN A 230 -1.22 6.82 5.68
C ASN A 230 -0.31 7.17 4.48
N ASP A 231 -0.59 8.25 3.74
CA ASP A 231 0.41 8.86 2.86
C ASP A 231 1.52 9.55 3.68
N ASN A 232 2.68 9.76 3.05
CA ASN A 232 3.67 10.73 3.50
C ASN A 232 3.51 11.97 2.62
N VAL A 233 3.32 13.13 3.24
CA VAL A 233 2.92 14.36 2.57
C VAL A 233 4.00 15.41 2.71
N THR A 234 4.44 15.94 1.58
CA THR A 234 5.38 17.06 1.47
C THR A 234 4.59 18.33 1.16
N LEU A 235 4.58 19.28 2.10
CA LEU A 235 4.08 20.64 1.88
C LEU A 235 5.26 21.54 1.51
N ARG A 236 5.12 22.34 0.44
CA ARG A 236 6.17 23.25 -0.03
C ARG A 236 5.66 24.69 -0.06
N CYS A 237 6.47 25.62 0.46
CA CYS A 237 6.21 27.03 0.48
C CYS A 237 6.89 27.71 -0.72
N GLU A 238 6.19 27.78 -1.84
CA GLU A 238 6.74 28.27 -3.10
C GLU A 238 6.79 29.80 -3.13
N THR A 239 7.98 30.35 -3.41
CA THR A 239 8.19 31.76 -3.77
C THR A 239 9.41 31.88 -4.69
N ARG A 240 9.65 33.06 -5.28
CA ARG A 240 10.74 33.31 -6.22
C ARG A 240 11.38 34.67 -5.97
N LEU A 241 12.71 34.67 -5.86
CA LEU A 241 13.54 35.89 -5.87
C LEU A 241 13.81 36.33 -7.32
N PRO A 242 13.96 37.63 -7.60
CA PRO A 242 14.35 38.14 -8.91
C PRO A 242 15.85 37.89 -9.19
N PRO A 243 16.31 37.89 -10.47
CA PRO A 243 17.69 37.57 -10.83
C PRO A 243 18.79 38.33 -10.06
N PRO A 244 18.68 39.65 -9.77
CA PRO A 244 19.69 40.35 -8.97
C PRO A 244 19.75 39.94 -7.49
N ARG A 245 18.80 39.12 -7.02
CA ARG A 245 18.60 38.78 -5.60
C ARG A 245 18.61 37.29 -5.29
N GLN A 246 19.01 36.42 -6.23
CA GLN A 246 19.13 34.96 -6.01
C GLN A 246 20.06 34.54 -4.85
N LYS A 247 20.95 35.45 -4.40
CA LYS A 247 21.87 35.23 -3.27
C LYS A 247 21.25 35.58 -1.90
N THR A 248 20.01 36.09 -1.87
CA THR A 248 19.27 36.45 -0.65
C THR A 248 18.85 35.20 0.11
N ARG A 249 19.09 35.18 1.43
CA ARG A 249 18.66 34.07 2.28
C ARG A 249 17.25 34.32 2.82
N LEU A 250 16.41 33.30 2.69
CA LEU A 250 15.03 33.28 3.18
C LEU A 250 14.91 32.21 4.27
N HIS A 251 14.07 32.49 5.26
CA HIS A 251 13.58 31.52 6.22
C HIS A 251 12.08 31.30 6.03
N PHE A 252 11.65 30.06 6.22
CA PHE A 252 10.30 29.57 5.99
C PHE A 252 9.73 28.98 7.28
N THR A 253 8.45 29.22 7.54
CA THR A 253 7.70 28.61 8.65
C THR A 253 6.33 28.14 8.14
N PHE A 254 5.76 27.12 8.76
CA PHE A 254 4.46 26.54 8.38
C PHE A 254 3.48 26.56 9.56
N TYR A 255 2.21 26.76 9.23
CA TYR A 255 1.08 26.83 10.15
C TYR A 255 -0.05 25.86 9.73
N ARG A 256 -0.75 25.30 10.72
CA ARG A 256 -2.01 24.55 10.58
C ARG A 256 -3.04 25.10 11.55
N GLU A 257 -4.23 25.46 11.10
CA GLU A 257 -5.27 26.13 11.91
C GLU A 257 -4.72 27.34 12.69
N GLY A 258 -3.92 28.17 12.00
CA GLY A 258 -3.20 29.32 12.58
C GLY A 258 -2.04 28.98 13.53
N ARG A 259 -1.88 27.72 13.97
CA ARG A 259 -0.80 27.30 14.89
C ARG A 259 0.46 26.93 14.13
N MET A 260 1.62 27.39 14.60
CA MET A 260 2.92 27.07 14.00
C MET A 260 3.24 25.58 14.19
N VAL A 261 3.51 24.86 13.10
CA VAL A 261 3.85 23.43 13.09
C VAL A 261 5.31 23.17 12.68
N GLN A 262 5.93 24.11 11.96
CA GLN A 262 7.38 24.15 11.71
C GLN A 262 7.86 25.58 11.87
N GLY A 263 8.80 25.82 12.79
CA GLY A 263 9.38 27.15 13.03
C GLY A 263 10.26 27.66 11.88
N PHE A 264 10.65 28.93 11.93
CA PHE A 264 11.50 29.56 10.91
C PHE A 264 12.84 28.84 10.73
N GLY A 265 13.08 28.33 9.51
CA GLY A 265 14.34 27.71 9.11
C GLY A 265 14.57 27.76 7.61
N VAL A 266 15.69 27.22 7.12
CA VAL A 266 16.07 27.29 5.69
C VAL A 266 15.30 26.34 4.77
N SER A 267 14.46 25.45 5.31
CA SER A 267 13.68 24.48 4.54
C SER A 267 12.39 25.09 4.02
N ASP A 268 12.27 25.22 2.69
CA ASP A 268 11.02 25.57 2.01
C ASP A 268 9.98 24.43 2.01
N ILE A 269 10.30 23.32 2.70
CA ILE A 269 9.51 22.09 2.82
C ILE A 269 9.16 21.82 4.29
N TYR A 270 7.96 21.31 4.53
CA TYR A 270 7.51 20.66 5.77
C TYR A 270 6.90 19.29 5.42
N GLU A 271 7.29 18.24 6.14
CA GLU A 271 6.89 16.86 5.87
C GLU A 271 6.03 16.28 7.00
N VAL A 272 4.95 15.58 6.64
CA VAL A 272 4.08 14.88 7.58
C VAL A 272 3.97 13.42 7.16
N TYR A 273 4.37 12.51 8.04
CA TYR A 273 4.49 11.08 7.76
C TYR A 273 3.30 10.30 8.32
N ASN A 274 2.81 9.30 7.57
CA ASN A 274 1.65 8.46 7.92
C ASN A 274 0.38 9.24 8.28
N VAL A 275 0.02 10.25 7.49
CA VAL A 275 -1.02 11.25 7.84
C VAL A 275 -2.37 10.64 8.18
N GLN A 276 -3.08 11.24 9.15
CA GLN A 276 -4.40 10.80 9.59
C GLN A 276 -5.49 11.81 9.22
N LEU A 277 -6.77 11.42 9.32
CA LEU A 277 -7.89 12.29 8.94
C LEU A 277 -7.91 13.61 9.75
N GLU A 278 -7.45 13.57 11.00
CA GLU A 278 -7.28 14.70 11.92
C GLU A 278 -6.13 15.67 11.55
N ASP A 279 -5.28 15.32 10.59
CA ASP A 279 -4.30 16.24 10.00
C ASP A 279 -4.90 17.11 8.89
N SER A 280 -6.18 16.93 8.56
CA SER A 280 -6.91 17.80 7.63
C SER A 280 -7.10 19.20 8.24
N GLY A 281 -7.05 20.24 7.43
CA GLY A 281 -7.27 21.61 7.88
C GLY A 281 -6.71 22.67 6.93
N ASN A 282 -6.77 23.93 7.37
CA ASN A 282 -6.18 25.08 6.71
C ASN A 282 -4.68 25.16 7.01
N TYR A 283 -3.87 25.03 5.97
CA TYR A 283 -2.42 25.22 6.03
C TYR A 283 -2.02 26.57 5.44
N SER A 284 -1.10 27.28 6.08
CA SER A 284 -0.44 28.47 5.50
C SER A 284 1.05 28.46 5.81
N CYS A 285 1.86 29.10 4.97
CA CYS A 285 3.30 29.24 5.18
C CYS A 285 3.71 30.71 5.14
N GLU A 286 4.86 31.03 5.69
CA GLU A 286 5.35 32.40 5.78
C GLU A 286 6.86 32.44 5.54
N VAL A 287 7.28 33.45 4.78
CA VAL A 287 8.65 33.65 4.33
C VAL A 287 9.16 34.98 4.89
N GLU A 288 10.33 34.95 5.53
CA GLU A 288 11.01 36.10 6.13
C GLU A 288 12.46 36.16 5.63
N THR A 289 12.98 37.35 5.29
CA THR A 289 14.42 37.52 5.02
C THR A 289 15.24 37.32 6.31
N THR A 290 16.49 36.88 6.22
CA THR A 290 17.31 36.65 7.43
C THR A 290 17.57 37.90 8.29
N ASP A 291 17.36 39.10 7.74
CA ASP A 291 17.43 40.39 8.44
C ASP A 291 16.05 40.94 8.89
N LYS A 292 14.97 40.17 8.65
CA LYS A 292 13.57 40.43 9.05
C LYS A 292 12.91 41.67 8.46
N ARG A 293 13.45 42.18 7.34
CA ARG A 293 12.93 43.37 6.66
C ARG A 293 11.73 43.07 5.75
N VAL A 294 11.78 41.96 5.00
CA VAL A 294 10.66 41.53 4.16
C VAL A 294 10.09 40.23 4.71
N ARG A 295 8.78 40.25 4.99
CA ARG A 295 8.02 39.12 5.53
C ARG A 295 6.66 39.03 4.84
N LYS A 296 6.31 37.87 4.29
CA LYS A 296 5.03 37.64 3.60
C LYS A 296 4.48 36.26 3.93
N LYS A 297 3.19 36.20 4.28
CA LYS A 297 2.44 34.98 4.59
C LYS A 297 1.52 34.60 3.43
N SER A 298 1.40 33.30 3.15
CA SER A 298 0.51 32.76 2.12
C SER A 298 -0.95 32.94 2.48
N ALA A 299 -1.84 32.86 1.48
CA ALA A 299 -3.22 32.49 1.72
C ALA A 299 -3.30 31.10 2.40
N GLU A 300 -4.39 30.84 3.11
CA GLU A 300 -4.66 29.51 3.67
C GLU A 300 -5.17 28.56 2.57
N ARG A 301 -4.61 27.35 2.53
CA ARG A 301 -5.01 26.26 1.65
C ARG A 301 -5.64 25.17 2.51
N LEU A 302 -6.92 24.88 2.29
CA LEU A 302 -7.58 23.72 2.86
C LEU A 302 -6.97 22.45 2.26
N ILE A 303 -6.48 21.56 3.11
CA ILE A 303 -6.02 20.22 2.74
C ILE A 303 -6.96 19.22 3.41
N GLN A 304 -7.63 18.40 2.61
CA GLN A 304 -8.54 17.35 3.07
C GLN A 304 -7.90 15.99 2.83
N ILE A 305 -7.81 15.20 3.90
CA ILE A 305 -7.23 13.85 3.87
C ILE A 305 -8.38 12.86 3.80
N GLN A 306 -8.34 11.97 2.81
CA GLN A 306 -9.43 11.05 2.50
C GLN A 306 -9.12 9.60 2.90
N GLU A 307 -10.14 8.75 2.96
CA GLU A 307 -9.94 7.30 2.97
C GLU A 307 -9.79 6.79 1.53
N LEU A 308 -8.77 5.95 1.29
CA LEU A 308 -8.46 5.40 -0.03
C LEU A 308 -9.57 4.45 -0.53
N PHE A 309 -10.06 3.59 0.36
CA PHE A 309 -11.24 2.74 0.14
C PHE A 309 -11.93 2.41 1.47
N SER A 310 -13.22 2.05 1.43
CA SER A 310 -14.02 1.67 2.61
C SER A 310 -13.49 0.40 3.27
N HIS A 311 -13.99 0.07 4.48
CA HIS A 311 -13.88 -1.31 4.98
C HIS A 311 -14.52 -2.28 3.96
N PRO A 312 -13.85 -3.38 3.57
CA PRO A 312 -14.40 -4.32 2.60
C PRO A 312 -15.33 -5.33 3.28
N ASN A 313 -16.37 -5.76 2.56
CA ASN A 313 -17.30 -6.81 2.99
C ASN A 313 -17.27 -7.97 1.98
N ILE A 314 -17.55 -9.19 2.45
CA ILE A 314 -17.81 -10.33 1.56
C ILE A 314 -19.30 -10.39 1.25
N THR A 315 -19.62 -10.59 -0.02
CA THR A 315 -20.96 -11.01 -0.47
C THR A 315 -20.87 -12.34 -1.22
N VAL A 316 -21.94 -13.13 -1.12
CA VAL A 316 -22.12 -14.42 -1.79
C VAL A 316 -23.43 -14.35 -2.57
N THR A 317 -23.47 -14.89 -3.79
CA THR A 317 -24.61 -14.66 -4.69
C THR A 317 -25.91 -15.29 -4.19
N HIS A 318 -25.86 -16.52 -3.67
CA HIS A 318 -27.02 -17.29 -3.20
C HIS A 318 -26.61 -18.32 -2.14
N ASP A 319 -27.60 -19.02 -1.57
CA ASP A 319 -27.43 -20.30 -0.89
C ASP A 319 -26.70 -21.32 -1.79
N VAL A 320 -25.58 -21.86 -1.31
CA VAL A 320 -24.72 -22.79 -2.07
C VAL A 320 -25.03 -24.25 -1.70
N TYR A 321 -25.36 -25.07 -2.70
CA TYR A 321 -25.38 -26.51 -2.57
C TYR A 321 -24.10 -27.15 -3.09
N GLU A 322 -23.83 -28.35 -2.62
CA GLU A 322 -22.83 -29.25 -3.17
C GLU A 322 -22.98 -29.37 -4.70
N GLY A 323 -21.91 -29.07 -5.46
CA GLY A 323 -21.90 -29.01 -6.92
C GLY A 323 -22.27 -27.66 -7.54
N ASP A 324 -22.90 -26.73 -6.82
CA ASP A 324 -23.15 -25.38 -7.35
C ASP A 324 -21.82 -24.63 -7.59
N PRO A 325 -21.77 -23.74 -8.60
CA PRO A 325 -20.69 -22.76 -8.71
C PRO A 325 -20.89 -21.68 -7.64
N MET A 326 -19.86 -21.44 -6.82
CA MET A 326 -19.86 -20.41 -5.78
C MET A 326 -18.90 -19.28 -6.16
N THR A 327 -19.40 -18.04 -6.15
CA THR A 327 -18.60 -16.82 -6.33
C THR A 327 -18.69 -15.97 -5.08
N LEU A 328 -17.54 -15.69 -4.47
CA LEU A 328 -17.40 -14.70 -3.40
C LEU A 328 -16.97 -13.38 -4.02
N THR A 329 -17.63 -12.28 -3.67
CA THR A 329 -17.22 -10.93 -4.08
C THR A 329 -16.75 -10.15 -2.86
N CYS A 330 -15.65 -9.41 -3.02
CA CYS A 330 -15.10 -8.50 -2.02
C CYS A 330 -15.52 -7.07 -2.39
N ASP A 331 -16.57 -6.58 -1.74
CA ASP A 331 -17.18 -5.29 -2.04
C ASP A 331 -16.57 -4.18 -1.17
N THR A 332 -16.11 -3.11 -1.81
CA THR A 332 -15.54 -1.92 -1.16
C THR A 332 -15.81 -0.68 -2.03
N THR A 333 -16.00 0.48 -1.39
CA THR A 333 -16.14 1.76 -2.08
C THR A 333 -14.77 2.42 -2.20
N LEU A 334 -14.29 2.64 -3.43
CA LEU A 334 -13.07 3.40 -3.70
C LEU A 334 -13.35 4.92 -3.66
N SER A 335 -12.36 5.74 -3.32
CA SER A 335 -12.47 7.19 -3.56
C SER A 335 -12.49 7.52 -5.06
N GLN A 336 -13.07 8.66 -5.43
CA GLN A 336 -13.34 9.08 -6.81
C GLN A 336 -12.06 9.22 -7.65
N ASP A 337 -10.95 9.59 -7.03
CA ASP A 337 -9.64 9.80 -7.67
C ASP A 337 -8.86 8.49 -7.92
N ILE A 338 -9.47 7.32 -7.71
CA ILE A 338 -8.79 6.02 -7.63
C ILE A 338 -9.39 5.02 -8.61
N ASN A 339 -8.51 4.35 -9.37
CA ASN A 339 -8.94 3.33 -10.32
C ASN A 339 -8.95 1.94 -9.67
N HIS A 340 -9.84 1.05 -10.11
CA HIS A 340 -9.83 -0.36 -9.70
C HIS A 340 -8.51 -1.09 -10.06
N LYS A 341 -7.69 -0.53 -10.97
CA LYS A 341 -6.32 -0.99 -11.26
C LYS A 341 -5.30 -0.65 -10.16
N ASP A 342 -5.58 0.34 -9.31
CA ASP A 342 -4.68 0.76 -8.22
C ASP A 342 -4.80 -0.15 -6.99
N VAL A 343 -5.85 -0.97 -6.90
CA VAL A 343 -6.13 -1.87 -5.78
C VAL A 343 -5.97 -3.34 -6.16
N GLN A 344 -5.62 -4.17 -5.17
CA GLN A 344 -5.52 -5.62 -5.34
C GLN A 344 -6.23 -6.35 -4.19
N PHE A 345 -6.83 -7.49 -4.52
CA PHE A 345 -7.70 -8.29 -3.66
C PHE A 345 -7.12 -9.68 -3.44
N SER A 346 -7.19 -10.17 -2.21
CA SER A 346 -6.87 -11.56 -1.84
C SER A 346 -7.97 -12.15 -0.96
N PHE A 347 -8.11 -13.48 -0.97
CA PHE A 347 -9.12 -14.21 -0.20
C PHE A 347 -8.50 -15.29 0.67
N TYR A 348 -9.10 -15.53 1.83
CA TYR A 348 -8.65 -16.46 2.85
C TYR A 348 -9.83 -17.30 3.35
N ARG A 349 -9.61 -18.59 3.64
CA ARG A 349 -10.52 -19.50 4.36
C ARG A 349 -9.80 -19.99 5.62
N ASP A 350 -10.43 -19.84 6.79
CA ASP A 350 -9.89 -20.24 8.10
C ASP A 350 -8.46 -19.71 8.34
N GLY A 351 -8.25 -18.43 8.01
CA GLY A 351 -6.96 -17.74 8.06
C GLY A 351 -5.95 -18.10 6.95
N ARG A 352 -6.19 -19.16 6.18
CA ARG A 352 -5.29 -19.61 5.08
C ARG A 352 -5.65 -18.93 3.77
N MET A 353 -4.64 -18.40 3.06
CA MET A 353 -4.84 -17.73 1.77
C MET A 353 -5.25 -18.73 0.68
N VAL A 354 -6.43 -18.54 0.09
CA VAL A 354 -6.97 -19.36 -1.02
C VAL A 354 -6.87 -18.65 -2.38
N GLN A 355 -6.80 -17.32 -2.40
CA GLN A 355 -6.46 -16.52 -3.57
C GLN A 355 -5.45 -15.43 -3.17
N GLY A 356 -4.29 -15.43 -3.81
CA GLY A 356 -3.28 -14.37 -3.65
C GLY A 356 -3.71 -13.05 -4.30
N PHE A 357 -3.03 -11.96 -3.93
CA PHE A 357 -3.36 -10.62 -4.42
C PHE A 357 -3.37 -10.50 -5.95
N ASN A 358 -4.53 -10.19 -6.51
CA ASN A 358 -4.72 -9.94 -7.94
C ASN A 358 -5.74 -8.79 -8.16
N SER A 359 -6.08 -8.46 -9.41
CA SER A 359 -7.03 -7.40 -9.75
C SER A 359 -8.51 -7.82 -9.75
N SER A 360 -8.83 -9.08 -9.44
CA SER A 360 -10.19 -9.59 -9.36
C SER A 360 -10.73 -9.42 -7.95
N ASN A 361 -11.79 -8.63 -7.78
CA ASN A 361 -12.54 -8.57 -6.53
C ASN A 361 -13.40 -9.83 -6.28
N LYS A 362 -13.18 -10.92 -7.02
CA LYS A 362 -13.91 -12.19 -6.95
C LYS A 362 -13.00 -13.40 -6.77
N TYR A 363 -13.52 -14.40 -6.06
CA TYR A 363 -12.98 -15.76 -5.93
C TYR A 363 -14.06 -16.77 -6.35
N GLU A 364 -13.72 -17.73 -7.21
CA GLU A 364 -14.67 -18.59 -7.91
C GLU A 364 -14.38 -20.09 -7.72
N VAL A 365 -15.23 -20.76 -6.93
CA VAL A 365 -15.22 -22.22 -6.75
C VAL A 365 -16.20 -22.83 -7.75
N HIS A 366 -15.68 -23.60 -8.69
CA HIS A 366 -16.45 -24.03 -9.87
C HIS A 366 -17.49 -25.14 -9.58
N SER A 367 -17.28 -25.92 -8.52
CA SER A 367 -18.16 -26.99 -8.04
C SER A 367 -17.93 -27.14 -6.53
N ALA A 368 -18.74 -26.47 -5.70
CA ALA A 368 -18.53 -26.42 -4.26
C ALA A 368 -18.65 -27.80 -3.60
N GLN A 369 -17.70 -28.16 -2.73
CA GLN A 369 -17.67 -29.45 -2.02
C GLN A 369 -17.94 -29.29 -0.52
N LEU A 370 -18.09 -30.41 0.20
CA LEU A 370 -18.36 -30.40 1.65
C LEU A 370 -17.13 -30.04 2.51
N GLU A 371 -15.94 -29.95 1.91
CA GLU A 371 -14.71 -29.38 2.48
C GLU A 371 -14.49 -27.88 2.17
N ASP A 372 -15.39 -27.24 1.42
CA ASP A 372 -15.38 -25.79 1.19
C ASP A 372 -16.02 -24.88 2.27
N PRO A 373 -16.88 -25.35 3.20
CA PRO A 373 -17.33 -24.54 4.33
C PRO A 373 -16.17 -23.99 5.18
N GLY A 374 -16.36 -22.81 5.77
CA GLY A 374 -15.36 -22.18 6.64
C GLY A 374 -15.62 -20.70 6.87
N ASN A 375 -14.74 -20.05 7.64
CA ASN A 375 -14.76 -18.61 7.85
C ASN A 375 -13.90 -17.92 6.79
N TYR A 376 -14.54 -17.18 5.89
CA TYR A 376 -13.87 -16.46 4.82
C TYR A 376 -13.57 -15.01 5.19
N THR A 377 -12.41 -14.49 4.76
CA THR A 377 -12.09 -13.05 4.75
C THR A 377 -11.47 -12.65 3.41
N CYS A 378 -11.69 -11.40 3.00
CA CYS A 378 -10.95 -10.79 1.89
C CYS A 378 -10.09 -9.63 2.39
N GLU A 379 -8.94 -9.39 1.76
CA GLU A 379 -8.07 -8.24 2.04
C GLU A 379 -7.87 -7.41 0.77
N VAL A 380 -8.11 -6.11 0.90
CA VAL A 380 -7.88 -5.11 -0.15
C VAL A 380 -6.65 -4.31 0.22
N LYS A 381 -5.69 -4.19 -0.70
CA LYS A 381 -4.50 -3.33 -0.54
C LYS A 381 -4.41 -2.31 -1.67
N SER A 382 -3.81 -1.17 -1.36
CA SER A 382 -3.36 -0.17 -2.34
C SER A 382 -2.06 -0.64 -3.02
N SER A 383 -1.86 -0.19 -4.25
CA SER A 383 -0.60 -0.32 -5.00
C SER A 383 0.20 1.00 -5.00
N LYS A 384 -0.39 2.10 -4.52
CA LYS A 384 0.19 3.46 -4.49
C LYS A 384 0.76 3.83 -3.11
N ASN A 385 0.18 3.31 -2.02
CA ASN A 385 0.58 3.58 -0.65
C ASN A 385 0.46 2.30 0.22
N PRO A 386 0.91 2.27 1.49
CA PRO A 386 0.94 1.04 2.29
C PRO A 386 -0.42 0.60 2.87
N THR A 387 -1.54 1.25 2.48
CA THR A 387 -2.87 0.99 3.05
C THR A 387 -3.41 -0.37 2.64
N ARG A 388 -3.87 -1.13 3.63
CA ARG A 388 -4.58 -2.41 3.50
C ARG A 388 -5.72 -2.47 4.50
N LYS A 389 -6.84 -3.07 4.12
CA LYS A 389 -7.99 -3.37 5.01
C LYS A 389 -8.47 -4.79 4.74
N ARG A 390 -8.79 -5.53 5.80
CA ARG A 390 -9.34 -6.89 5.76
C ARG A 390 -10.80 -6.87 6.21
N SER A 391 -11.64 -7.66 5.56
CA SER A 391 -13.05 -7.79 5.91
C SER A 391 -13.26 -8.41 7.29
N ASN A 392 -14.47 -8.28 7.81
CA ASN A 392 -14.91 -9.16 8.88
C ASN A 392 -15.00 -10.62 8.37
N GLU A 393 -14.97 -11.59 9.28
CA GLU A 393 -15.17 -13.00 8.91
C GLU A 393 -16.62 -13.25 8.48
N TYR A 394 -16.80 -13.92 7.34
CA TYR A 394 -18.09 -14.37 6.83
C TYR A 394 -18.11 -15.90 6.80
N ASN A 395 -18.96 -16.53 7.60
CA ASN A 395 -19.10 -17.99 7.63
C ASN A 395 -19.90 -18.47 6.41
N ILE A 396 -19.36 -19.45 5.68
CA ILE A 396 -20.01 -20.05 4.52
C ILE A 396 -20.30 -21.53 4.80
N SER A 397 -21.54 -21.93 4.55
CA SER A 397 -22.00 -23.33 4.65
C SER A 397 -22.44 -23.84 3.27
N VAL A 398 -21.80 -24.90 2.79
CA VAL A 398 -22.25 -25.67 1.61
C VAL A 398 -23.31 -26.68 2.06
N LYS A 399 -24.48 -26.68 1.42
CA LYS A 399 -25.60 -27.57 1.75
C LYS A 399 -25.51 -28.87 0.96
N GLU A 400 -25.59 -30.03 1.62
CA GLU A 400 -25.58 -31.33 0.95
C GLU A 400 -26.72 -31.43 -0.09
N LEU A 401 -26.38 -31.90 -1.30
CA LEU A 401 -27.34 -32.03 -2.40
C LEU A 401 -28.17 -33.31 -2.29
N PHE A 402 -27.52 -34.44 -2.04
CA PHE A 402 -28.15 -35.73 -1.78
C PHE A 402 -27.31 -36.57 -0.81
N SER A 403 -27.95 -37.38 0.03
CA SER A 403 -27.27 -38.18 1.05
C SER A 403 -26.35 -39.25 0.45
N PRO A 404 -25.30 -39.71 1.16
CA PRO A 404 -24.48 -40.84 0.72
C PRO A 404 -25.36 -42.06 0.37
N PRO A 405 -25.12 -42.73 -0.77
CA PRO A 405 -26.02 -43.77 -1.25
C PRO A 405 -25.91 -45.06 -0.44
N ILE A 406 -27.06 -45.68 -0.19
CA ILE A 406 -27.20 -46.95 0.53
C ILE A 406 -27.57 -48.02 -0.50
N LEU A 407 -26.64 -48.93 -0.75
CA LEU A 407 -26.89 -50.11 -1.58
C LEU A 407 -27.70 -51.14 -0.78
N ARG A 408 -28.84 -51.56 -1.33
CA ARG A 408 -29.73 -52.58 -0.76
C ARG A 408 -29.94 -53.73 -1.73
N SER A 409 -30.12 -54.94 -1.21
CA SER A 409 -30.47 -56.13 -1.98
C SER A 409 -31.85 -56.64 -1.61
N SER A 410 -32.65 -56.99 -2.62
CA SER A 410 -33.93 -57.70 -2.48
C SER A 410 -33.95 -58.91 -3.40
N ARG A 411 -34.40 -60.06 -2.91
CA ARG A 411 -34.61 -61.26 -3.74
C ARG A 411 -35.96 -61.19 -4.45
N GLU A 412 -35.95 -61.47 -5.74
CA GLU A 412 -37.12 -61.48 -6.61
C GLU A 412 -37.00 -62.70 -7.54
N GLY A 413 -37.58 -63.82 -7.11
CA GLY A 413 -37.33 -65.13 -7.72
C GLY A 413 -35.89 -65.60 -7.54
N ASP A 414 -35.30 -66.14 -8.60
CA ASP A 414 -33.91 -66.62 -8.67
C ASP A 414 -32.89 -65.48 -8.92
N ASN A 415 -33.34 -64.22 -8.97
CA ASN A 415 -32.50 -63.05 -9.14
C ASN A 415 -32.46 -62.19 -7.86
N VAL A 416 -31.36 -61.44 -7.71
CA VAL A 416 -31.22 -60.39 -6.69
C VAL A 416 -31.23 -59.04 -7.38
N MET A 417 -32.23 -58.25 -7.02
CA MET A 417 -32.37 -56.86 -7.42
C MET A 417 -31.60 -55.98 -6.44
N MET A 418 -30.65 -55.21 -6.96
CA MET A 418 -29.79 -54.30 -6.21
C MET A 418 -30.31 -52.87 -6.40
N SER A 419 -30.82 -52.25 -5.33
CA SER A 419 -31.32 -50.86 -5.33
C SER A 419 -30.30 -49.92 -4.72
N CYS A 420 -29.98 -48.83 -5.43
CA CYS A 420 -29.12 -47.77 -4.95
C CYS A 420 -30.00 -46.62 -4.43
N ASP A 421 -30.18 -46.54 -3.11
CA ASP A 421 -31.12 -45.61 -2.47
C ASP A 421 -30.38 -44.34 -1.98
N THR A 422 -30.94 -43.15 -2.24
CA THR A 422 -30.45 -41.86 -1.70
C THR A 422 -31.62 -40.90 -1.43
N VAL A 423 -31.42 -39.90 -0.58
CA VAL A 423 -32.36 -38.81 -0.32
C VAL A 423 -31.85 -37.52 -0.95
N LEU A 424 -32.49 -37.08 -2.04
CA LEU A 424 -32.25 -35.78 -2.67
C LEU A 424 -32.87 -34.64 -1.85
N THR A 425 -32.19 -33.50 -1.76
CA THR A 425 -32.66 -32.34 -0.99
C THR A 425 -33.96 -31.74 -1.55
N LYS A 426 -34.93 -31.47 -0.67
CA LYS A 426 -36.27 -30.96 -1.05
C LYS A 426 -36.24 -29.61 -1.76
N GLN A 427 -35.14 -28.85 -1.67
CA GLN A 427 -34.98 -27.56 -2.34
C GLN A 427 -34.47 -27.67 -3.78
N ARG A 428 -33.95 -28.83 -4.21
CA ARG A 428 -33.47 -29.09 -5.58
C ARG A 428 -34.16 -30.33 -6.21
N PRO A 429 -35.52 -30.42 -6.23
CA PRO A 429 -36.24 -31.64 -6.64
C PRO A 429 -36.16 -31.96 -8.15
N ARG A 430 -35.53 -31.10 -8.96
CA ARG A 430 -35.36 -31.28 -10.42
C ARG A 430 -33.98 -31.83 -10.81
N THR A 431 -33.08 -32.05 -9.86
CA THR A 431 -31.73 -32.58 -10.13
C THR A 431 -31.82 -33.99 -10.70
N GLN A 432 -31.25 -34.19 -11.89
CA GLN A 432 -31.16 -35.52 -12.50
C GLN A 432 -29.95 -36.27 -11.95
N LEU A 433 -30.20 -37.48 -11.45
CA LEU A 433 -29.18 -38.39 -10.92
C LEU A 433 -28.97 -39.56 -11.88
N GLN A 434 -27.71 -39.97 -12.03
CA GLN A 434 -27.28 -41.14 -12.79
C GLN A 434 -26.64 -42.15 -11.85
N TYR A 435 -26.87 -43.43 -12.12
CA TYR A 435 -26.51 -44.55 -11.25
C TYR A 435 -25.60 -45.52 -11.98
N SER A 436 -24.55 -45.96 -11.30
CA SER A 436 -23.59 -46.94 -11.80
C SER A 436 -23.34 -48.01 -10.75
N PHE A 437 -23.18 -49.27 -11.17
CA PHE A 437 -22.93 -50.40 -10.28
C PHE A 437 -21.59 -51.05 -10.58
N TYR A 438 -20.93 -51.47 -9.50
CA TYR A 438 -19.62 -52.06 -9.51
C TYR A 438 -19.64 -53.38 -8.73
N ARG A 439 -18.93 -54.38 -9.26
CA ARG A 439 -18.73 -55.70 -8.67
C ARG A 439 -17.23 -55.95 -8.59
N ASP A 440 -16.70 -56.22 -7.40
CA ASP A 440 -15.27 -56.46 -7.16
C ASP A 440 -14.34 -55.40 -7.79
N GLY A 441 -14.80 -54.14 -7.72
CA GLY A 441 -14.15 -52.96 -8.31
C GLY A 441 -14.41 -52.76 -9.81
N GLN A 442 -14.85 -53.78 -10.55
CA GLN A 442 -15.15 -53.68 -11.97
C GLN A 442 -16.53 -53.06 -12.21
N ASN A 443 -16.66 -52.20 -13.23
CA ASN A 443 -17.94 -51.60 -13.60
C ASN A 443 -18.83 -52.61 -14.34
N VAL A 444 -20.02 -52.89 -13.79
CA VAL A 444 -21.00 -53.83 -14.38
C VAL A 444 -22.24 -53.13 -14.94
N GLN A 445 -22.58 -51.94 -14.43
CA GLN A 445 -23.55 -51.03 -15.02
C GLN A 445 -22.94 -49.63 -15.12
N ARG A 446 -22.81 -49.10 -16.34
CA ARG A 446 -22.40 -47.72 -16.59
C ARG A 446 -23.52 -46.74 -16.17
N PHE A 447 -23.14 -45.49 -15.90
CA PHE A 447 -24.07 -44.42 -15.52
C PHE A 447 -25.28 -44.33 -16.45
N ASN A 448 -26.46 -44.63 -15.90
CA ASN A 448 -27.76 -44.52 -16.55
C ASN A 448 -28.82 -44.00 -15.55
N SER A 449 -30.09 -43.90 -15.95
CA SER A 449 -31.18 -43.43 -15.08
C SER A 449 -31.76 -44.51 -14.14
N SER A 450 -31.30 -45.76 -14.20
CA SER A 450 -31.82 -46.86 -13.39
C SER A 450 -31.10 -46.95 -12.04
N ASN A 451 -31.78 -46.61 -10.95
CA ASN A 451 -31.29 -46.86 -9.59
C ASN A 451 -31.28 -48.36 -9.21
N LYS A 452 -31.61 -49.25 -10.15
CA LYS A 452 -31.65 -50.70 -10.01
C LYS A 452 -30.66 -51.39 -10.95
N TYR A 453 -30.10 -52.50 -10.49
CA TYR A 453 -29.29 -53.46 -11.24
C TYR A 453 -29.65 -54.89 -10.83
N GLU A 454 -29.69 -55.83 -11.77
CA GLU A 454 -30.13 -57.21 -11.55
C GLU A 454 -28.94 -58.18 -11.61
N VAL A 455 -28.88 -59.12 -10.65
CA VAL A 455 -27.81 -60.12 -10.53
C VAL A 455 -28.42 -61.51 -10.43
N GLN A 456 -27.94 -62.46 -11.25
CA GLN A 456 -28.38 -63.87 -11.17
C GLN A 456 -27.80 -64.53 -9.90
N PHE A 457 -28.61 -65.30 -9.16
CA PHE A 457 -28.19 -65.85 -7.87
C PHE A 457 -26.93 -66.74 -7.95
N ILE A 458 -26.77 -67.46 -9.07
CA ILE A 458 -25.64 -68.36 -9.34
C ILE A 458 -24.29 -67.60 -9.34
N GLU A 459 -24.29 -66.30 -9.67
CA GLU A 459 -23.06 -65.53 -9.78
C GLU A 459 -22.55 -64.97 -8.44
N MET A 460 -23.30 -65.05 -7.33
CA MET A 460 -23.04 -64.22 -6.15
C MET A 460 -21.98 -64.74 -5.16
N GLU A 461 -21.10 -65.68 -5.57
CA GLU A 461 -20.13 -66.26 -4.65
C GLU A 461 -19.02 -65.27 -4.24
N ASN A 462 -19.11 -64.78 -2.99
CA ASN A 462 -18.11 -63.95 -2.30
C ASN A 462 -17.82 -62.57 -2.94
N SER A 463 -18.58 -62.15 -3.96
CA SER A 463 -18.45 -60.84 -4.58
C SER A 463 -18.83 -59.67 -3.65
N THR A 464 -18.07 -58.59 -3.78
CA THR A 464 -18.33 -57.26 -3.21
C THR A 464 -19.08 -56.39 -4.21
N PHE A 465 -20.12 -55.69 -3.78
CA PHE A 465 -20.87 -54.76 -4.63
C PHE A 465 -20.83 -53.34 -4.06
N THR A 466 -20.65 -52.34 -4.93
CA THR A 466 -20.92 -50.93 -4.61
C THR A 466 -21.77 -50.29 -5.70
N CYS A 467 -22.60 -49.33 -5.33
CA CYS A 467 -23.25 -48.44 -6.27
C CYS A 467 -22.70 -47.02 -6.13
N GLU A 468 -22.84 -46.24 -7.20
CA GLU A 468 -22.33 -44.89 -7.27
C GLU A 468 -23.33 -44.00 -7.98
N ILE A 469 -23.61 -42.85 -7.39
CA ILE A 469 -24.54 -41.85 -7.90
C ILE A 469 -23.76 -40.62 -8.29
N GLN A 470 -24.04 -40.06 -9.47
CA GLN A 470 -23.57 -38.73 -9.86
C GLN A 470 -24.72 -37.85 -10.37
N THR A 471 -24.52 -36.54 -10.35
CA THR A 471 -25.40 -35.61 -11.10
C THR A 471 -25.20 -35.77 -12.61
N SER A 472 -26.20 -35.39 -13.41
CA SER A 472 -26.13 -35.48 -14.89
C SER A 472 -24.98 -34.67 -15.52
N ASP A 473 -24.45 -33.67 -14.82
CA ASP A 473 -23.28 -32.87 -15.20
C ASP A 473 -21.96 -33.36 -14.55
N SER A 474 -22.01 -34.48 -13.82
CA SER A 474 -20.88 -35.12 -13.11
C SER A 474 -20.19 -34.28 -12.03
N ARG A 475 -20.79 -33.16 -11.58
CA ARG A 475 -20.22 -32.26 -10.56
C ARG A 475 -20.22 -32.81 -9.14
N VAL A 476 -21.23 -33.60 -8.77
CA VAL A 476 -21.34 -34.28 -7.48
C VAL A 476 -21.37 -35.77 -7.75
N ARG A 477 -20.57 -36.54 -7.01
CA ARG A 477 -20.46 -38.00 -7.15
C ARG A 477 -20.21 -38.64 -5.79
N LYS A 478 -21.08 -39.58 -5.39
CA LYS A 478 -20.97 -40.32 -4.12
C LYS A 478 -21.09 -41.82 -4.35
N ARG A 479 -20.29 -42.60 -3.64
CA ARG A 479 -20.25 -44.08 -3.70
C ARG A 479 -20.79 -44.68 -2.40
N SER A 480 -21.43 -45.84 -2.50
CA SER A 480 -21.92 -46.59 -1.34
C SER A 480 -20.78 -47.25 -0.58
N GLN A 481 -21.06 -47.69 0.64
CA GLN A 481 -20.23 -48.69 1.30
C GLN A 481 -20.34 -50.05 0.58
N ASP A 482 -19.36 -50.93 0.78
CA ASP A 482 -19.34 -52.30 0.23
C ASP A 482 -20.49 -53.13 0.79
N LEU A 483 -21.39 -53.62 -0.08
CA LEU A 483 -22.32 -54.68 0.27
C LEU A 483 -21.70 -56.05 -0.08
N ARG A 484 -21.49 -56.87 0.95
CA ARG A 484 -21.08 -58.28 0.81
C ARG A 484 -22.30 -59.17 0.99
N LEU A 485 -22.57 -60.03 0.01
CA LEU A 485 -23.68 -60.98 0.07
C LEU A 485 -23.16 -62.34 0.58
N PRO A 486 -23.84 -63.00 1.55
CA PRO A 486 -23.39 -64.28 2.09
C PRO A 486 -23.63 -65.42 1.09
N GLY A 487 -22.54 -66.09 0.69
CA GLY A 487 -22.58 -67.23 -0.24
C GLY A 487 -23.27 -68.49 0.33
N SER A 488 -23.60 -69.41 -0.57
CA SER A 488 -24.43 -70.61 -0.32
C SER A 488 -23.96 -71.50 0.84
N MET A 489 -22.65 -71.54 1.13
CA MET A 489 -22.07 -72.35 2.21
C MET A 489 -22.70 -72.12 3.59
N PHE A 490 -23.23 -70.93 3.89
CA PHE A 490 -23.89 -70.67 5.17
C PHE A 490 -25.13 -71.57 5.39
N LEU A 491 -25.85 -71.95 4.34
CA LEU A 491 -26.95 -72.92 4.44
C LEU A 491 -26.45 -74.35 4.65
N TYR A 492 -25.38 -74.76 3.96
CA TYR A 492 -24.75 -76.07 4.15
C TYR A 492 -24.21 -76.28 5.57
N ILE A 493 -23.66 -75.24 6.20
CA ILE A 493 -23.21 -75.30 7.61
C ILE A 493 -24.41 -75.53 8.54
N ILE A 494 -25.53 -74.84 8.34
CA ILE A 494 -26.73 -75.01 9.18
C ILE A 494 -27.32 -76.43 9.03
N VAL A 495 -27.41 -76.97 7.80
CA VAL A 495 -27.97 -78.31 7.52
C VAL A 495 -27.05 -79.44 8.05
N SER A 496 -25.73 -79.27 7.95
CA SER A 496 -24.77 -80.26 8.47
C SER A 496 -24.68 -80.27 10.00
N VAL A 497 -24.73 -79.10 10.67
CA VAL A 497 -24.78 -79.02 12.13
C VAL A 497 -26.11 -79.58 12.68
N GLY A 498 -27.24 -79.31 12.01
CA GLY A 498 -28.54 -79.86 12.39
C GLY A 498 -28.61 -81.39 12.34
N SER A 499 -28.09 -81.99 11.26
CA SER A 499 -28.05 -83.45 11.11
C SER A 499 -27.05 -84.13 12.06
N GLY A 500 -25.89 -83.51 12.32
CA GLY A 500 -24.94 -83.97 13.34
C GLY A 500 -25.51 -83.97 14.76
N LEU A 501 -26.25 -82.91 15.14
CA LEU A 501 -26.94 -82.84 16.44
C LEU A 501 -28.03 -83.90 16.58
N LEU A 502 -28.80 -84.17 15.52
CA LEU A 502 -29.84 -85.20 15.55
C LEU A 502 -29.24 -86.61 15.79
N LEU A 503 -28.12 -86.93 15.13
CA LEU A 503 -27.38 -88.18 15.33
C LEU A 503 -26.84 -88.30 16.76
N LEU A 504 -26.27 -87.23 17.32
CA LEU A 504 -25.80 -87.22 18.71
C LEU A 504 -26.93 -87.43 19.72
N ILE A 505 -28.12 -86.88 19.47
CA ILE A 505 -29.32 -87.10 20.31
C ILE A 505 -29.76 -88.58 20.24
N ILE A 506 -29.80 -89.19 19.05
CA ILE A 506 -30.14 -90.60 18.87
C ILE A 506 -29.13 -91.52 19.59
N ILE A 507 -27.83 -91.20 19.51
CA ILE A 507 -26.77 -91.94 20.22
C ILE A 507 -26.93 -91.80 21.75
N ILE A 508 -27.23 -90.61 22.26
CA ILE A 508 -27.50 -90.38 23.69
C ILE A 508 -28.71 -91.19 24.17
N ILE A 509 -29.83 -91.16 23.43
CA ILE A 509 -31.03 -91.96 23.76
C ILE A 509 -30.71 -93.45 23.78
N SER A 510 -29.89 -93.94 22.83
CA SER A 510 -29.46 -95.33 22.76
C SER A 510 -28.60 -95.73 23.98
N ILE A 511 -27.65 -94.88 24.38
CA ILE A 511 -26.77 -95.11 25.54
C ILE A 511 -27.57 -95.09 26.86
N VAL A 512 -28.53 -94.17 27.01
CA VAL A 512 -29.41 -94.10 28.18
C VAL A 512 -30.28 -95.37 28.28
N SER A 513 -30.88 -95.78 27.16
CA SER A 513 -31.69 -97.02 27.10
C SER A 513 -30.87 -98.25 27.53
N TYR A 514 -29.65 -98.39 26.99
CA TYR A 514 -28.74 -99.48 27.34
C TYR A 514 -28.34 -99.50 28.83
N LYS A 515 -27.99 -98.33 29.40
CA LYS A 515 -27.60 -98.22 30.82
C LYS A 515 -28.77 -98.38 31.79
N CYS A 516 -30.00 -98.09 31.38
CA CYS A 516 -31.20 -98.43 32.16
C CYS A 516 -31.46 -99.94 32.18
N HIS A 517 -31.22 -100.65 31.08
CA HIS A 517 -31.43 -102.11 31.02
C HIS A 517 -30.44 -102.91 31.88
N GLN A 518 -29.17 -102.47 32.00
CA GLN A 518 -28.15 -103.18 32.79
C GLN A 518 -28.30 -103.03 34.31
N ARG A 519 -29.10 -102.09 34.82
CA ARG A 519 -29.16 -101.77 36.27
C ARG A 519 -30.19 -102.57 37.08
N LYS A 520 -30.74 -103.67 36.54
CA LYS A 520 -31.84 -104.43 37.17
C LYS A 520 -31.53 -105.89 37.51
N SER A 521 -30.25 -106.26 37.67
CA SER A 521 -29.84 -107.60 38.13
C SER A 521 -28.59 -107.57 39.02
N SER A 522 -28.54 -108.50 39.96
CA SER A 522 -27.48 -108.77 40.97
C SER A 522 -27.08 -107.65 41.94
N ALA A 523 -27.33 -107.91 43.22
CA ALA A 523 -26.64 -107.33 44.37
C ALA A 523 -26.30 -108.45 45.37
N ASN A 524 -25.19 -108.35 46.11
CA ASN A 524 -25.00 -108.92 47.47
C ASN A 524 -23.63 -108.54 48.09
N ASN A 525 -23.50 -108.82 49.40
CA ASN A 525 -22.47 -108.39 50.38
C ASN A 525 -21.38 -109.49 50.59
N PRO A 526 -20.37 -109.42 51.51
CA PRO A 526 -19.89 -108.33 52.38
C PRO A 526 -18.32 -108.14 52.49
N GLN A 527 -17.91 -107.30 53.45
CA GLN A 527 -16.58 -106.91 54.01
C GLN A 527 -15.58 -108.05 54.41
N PRO A 528 -14.25 -107.80 54.66
CA PRO A 528 -13.73 -106.94 55.75
C PRO A 528 -12.42 -106.11 55.52
N THR A 529 -11.96 -105.45 56.61
CA THR A 529 -10.82 -104.50 56.83
C THR A 529 -9.46 -105.19 57.09
N PRO A 530 -8.28 -104.50 57.25
CA PRO A 530 -7.95 -103.05 57.35
C PRO A 530 -6.95 -102.55 56.24
N ALA A 531 -5.84 -101.78 56.34
CA ALA A 531 -5.00 -101.25 57.45
C ALA A 531 -4.05 -100.04 57.09
N PHE A 532 -3.07 -99.81 57.98
CA PHE A 532 -1.98 -98.80 58.11
C PHE A 532 -0.83 -98.94 57.04
N ASP A 533 0.18 -98.04 56.85
CA ASP A 533 0.68 -96.93 57.71
C ASP A 533 1.48 -95.75 57.03
N MET A 534 1.61 -94.65 57.80
CA MET A 534 2.65 -93.59 57.97
C MET A 534 3.65 -93.08 56.88
N THR A 535 3.46 -91.79 56.51
CA THR A 535 4.45 -90.66 56.55
C THR A 535 5.60 -90.54 55.50
N HIS A 536 6.25 -89.38 55.22
CA HIS A 536 6.16 -88.00 55.79
C HIS A 536 6.66 -86.86 54.86
N ARG A 537 6.13 -85.62 55.05
CA ARG A 537 6.77 -84.27 54.81
C ARG A 537 7.11 -83.86 53.34
N LYS A 538 7.09 -82.60 52.87
CA LYS A 538 6.79 -81.20 53.34
C LYS A 538 6.16 -80.44 52.12
N LYS A 539 5.47 -79.29 52.17
CA LYS A 539 4.76 -78.50 53.20
C LYS A 539 3.86 -77.44 52.48
N ASN A 540 2.61 -77.28 52.95
CA ASN A 540 1.91 -76.04 53.37
C ASN A 540 1.75 -74.82 52.38
N HIS A 541 0.67 -74.02 52.41
CA HIS A 541 -0.47 -73.92 53.36
C HIS A 541 -1.84 -73.55 52.70
N LEU A 542 -2.90 -73.76 53.48
CA LEU A 542 -4.33 -73.41 53.30
C LEU A 542 -4.65 -72.12 54.15
N PRO A 543 -5.90 -71.68 54.47
CA PRO A 543 -7.28 -72.18 54.21
C PRO A 543 -8.15 -71.06 53.53
N LYS A 544 -9.48 -70.83 53.60
CA LYS A 544 -10.81 -71.47 53.92
C LYS A 544 -11.91 -70.48 53.37
N ASP A 545 -13.25 -70.67 53.32
CA ASP A 545 -14.24 -71.75 53.55
C ASP A 545 -15.54 -71.45 52.74
N LYS A 546 -16.70 -72.04 53.12
CA LYS A 546 -18.10 -71.72 52.71
C LYS A 546 -18.85 -71.02 53.88
N LYS A 547 -20.14 -70.60 53.86
CA LYS A 547 -21.37 -71.05 53.15
C LYS A 547 -22.41 -69.85 53.06
N PRO A 548 -23.77 -69.96 52.98
CA PRO A 548 -24.53 -69.42 51.83
C PRO A 548 -25.77 -68.51 52.15
N GLU A 549 -26.56 -68.20 51.11
CA GLU A 549 -27.98 -67.76 51.11
C GLU A 549 -28.27 -66.32 51.66
N ASN A 550 -29.27 -65.55 51.20
CA ASN A 550 -30.47 -65.89 50.41
C ASN A 550 -30.99 -64.76 49.47
N ASP A 551 -31.46 -65.16 48.28
CA ASP A 551 -32.62 -64.68 47.46
C ASP A 551 -32.84 -63.20 46.96
N CYS A 552 -33.70 -63.11 45.93
CA CYS A 552 -34.54 -62.00 45.44
C CYS A 552 -34.00 -60.87 44.52
N LYS A 553 -34.04 -61.19 43.20
CA LYS A 553 -34.88 -60.53 42.15
C LYS A 553 -34.59 -59.11 41.57
N VAL A 554 -34.76 -59.08 40.23
CA VAL A 554 -35.41 -58.06 39.37
C VAL A 554 -34.57 -56.90 38.74
N GLU A 555 -34.53 -56.99 37.40
CA GLU A 555 -34.52 -55.96 36.32
C GLU A 555 -33.37 -54.96 36.02
N ASN A 556 -33.07 -54.97 34.71
CA ASN A 556 -32.86 -53.86 33.77
C ASN A 556 -31.60 -52.95 33.79
N SER A 557 -30.95 -53.01 32.61
CA SER A 557 -30.36 -51.90 31.85
C SER A 557 -29.40 -50.93 32.53
N LYS A 558 -28.10 -50.97 32.15
CA LYS A 558 -27.26 -49.77 32.07
C LYS A 558 -26.45 -49.73 30.77
N ALA A 559 -26.60 -48.62 30.05
CA ALA A 559 -25.75 -48.25 28.92
C ALA A 559 -24.52 -47.45 29.39
N LYS A 560 -23.55 -47.31 28.47
CA LYS A 560 -22.52 -46.24 28.40
C LYS A 560 -21.79 -45.85 29.70
N ARG A 561 -20.59 -46.44 29.87
CA ARG A 561 -19.38 -45.75 30.36
C ARG A 561 -19.07 -44.50 29.50
N LYS A 562 -18.40 -43.43 29.97
CA LYS A 562 -18.00 -42.99 31.33
C LYS A 562 -17.41 -41.56 31.26
N VAL A 563 -17.48 -40.80 32.36
CA VAL A 563 -16.46 -39.80 32.82
C VAL A 563 -16.23 -38.54 31.95
N ARG A 564 -15.82 -37.37 32.47
CA ARG A 564 -15.99 -36.67 33.79
C ARG A 564 -15.30 -35.30 33.64
N VAL A 565 -15.96 -34.22 34.06
CA VAL A 565 -15.30 -33.00 34.56
C VAL A 565 -15.90 -32.71 35.94
N SER A 566 -15.10 -32.19 36.87
CA SER A 566 -15.48 -31.96 38.27
C SER A 566 -15.58 -30.47 38.60
N GLN A 567 -16.40 -30.16 39.60
CA GLN A 567 -16.49 -28.88 40.30
C GLN A 567 -15.21 -28.70 41.18
N ASP A 568 -14.88 -27.57 41.84
CA ASP A 568 -15.70 -26.74 42.75
C ASP A 568 -15.19 -25.28 42.89
N SER A 569 -15.91 -24.49 43.71
CA SER A 569 -15.69 -23.08 44.10
C SER A 569 -15.06 -22.99 45.53
N PRO A 570 -15.11 -21.90 46.36
CA PRO A 570 -15.62 -20.51 46.21
C PRO A 570 -14.73 -19.38 46.84
N SER A 571 -15.32 -18.18 47.05
CA SER A 571 -14.91 -17.06 47.97
C SER A 571 -13.73 -16.13 47.58
N SER A 572 -13.61 -14.84 47.99
CA SER A 572 -14.59 -13.82 48.46
C SER A 572 -13.97 -12.40 48.70
N ASN A 573 -14.76 -11.33 48.50
CA ASN A 573 -14.74 -9.98 49.14
C ASN A 573 -13.70 -8.87 48.80
N ASN A 574 -14.17 -7.62 48.99
CA ASN A 574 -13.53 -6.27 49.05
C ASN A 574 -12.95 -5.68 47.74
N ILE A 575 -13.17 -4.43 47.28
CA ILE A 575 -13.63 -3.09 47.78
C ILE A 575 -12.47 -2.10 48.12
N TYR A 576 -12.62 -0.82 47.69
CA TYR A 576 -11.71 0.37 47.75
C TYR A 576 -10.57 0.42 46.70
N GLU A 577 -10.08 1.58 46.20
CA GLU A 577 -10.72 2.87 45.82
C GLU A 577 -9.77 3.78 44.98
N ASN A 578 -10.34 4.72 44.20
CA ASN A 578 -9.84 6.08 43.83
C ASN A 578 -8.44 6.40 43.21
N LEU A 579 -8.52 6.97 42.00
CA LEU A 579 -8.03 8.31 41.55
C LEU A 579 -6.56 8.62 41.13
N ASN A 580 -6.48 9.47 40.08
CA ASN A 580 -5.42 10.38 39.61
C ASN A 580 -4.13 9.73 39.02
N SER A 581 -3.46 10.33 38.03
CA SER A 581 -3.52 11.71 37.49
C SER A 581 -4.10 11.87 36.08
#